data_AF-A0A0R3IE81-F1
#
_entry.id   AF-A0A0R3IE81-F1
#
_cell.length_a   1.000
_cell.length_b   1.000
_cell.length_c   1.000
_cell.angle_alpha   90.00
_cell.angle_beta   90.00
_cell.angle_gamma   90.00
#
_symmetry.space_group_name_H-M   'P 1'
#
loop_
_entity.id
_entity.type
_entity.pdbx_description
1 polymer ?
#
loop_
_entity_poly.entity_id
_entity_poly.type
_entity_poly.pdbx_seq_one_letter_code
_entity_poly.pdbx_strand_id
1 'polypeptide(L)'
;MSEGVATGRRANRRGLATRESMLDAALRVLASGDPTAVSANRIAKECGATWGAVKYQFGDIDGLWAAVLQRTAERRGDQPWRSDPEGPLDRRVSKIVETLYRGLTSPDSRAIENLRRALPHESAELERLYPHTGAELASWKHRWARACQLAFDGLDVDPVRVREVAAFIPGAMRGLVSEKQLGTYSDLEEARRGLTNAIVAYLGGHA
;
A
#
# COMPACT_ATOMS: atom_id res chain seq x y z
N MET A 1 -2.23 -18.78 41.91
CA MET A 1 -2.11 -18.93 40.44
C MET A 1 -2.51 -17.62 39.75
N SER A 2 -1.60 -16.64 39.62
CA SER A 2 -1.89 -15.35 38.94
C SER A 2 -0.63 -14.69 38.34
N GLU A 3 0.56 -15.02 38.83
CA GLU A 3 1.83 -14.47 38.32
C GLU A 3 2.25 -14.99 36.92
N GLY A 4 1.87 -16.21 36.53
CA GLY A 4 2.21 -16.77 35.21
C GLY A 4 1.48 -16.11 34.03
N VAL A 5 0.27 -15.57 34.25
CA VAL A 5 -0.54 -14.92 33.21
C VAL A 5 -0.05 -13.48 32.97
N ALA A 6 0.38 -12.79 34.03
CA ALA A 6 0.90 -11.42 33.94
C ALA A 6 2.27 -11.37 33.25
N THR A 7 3.16 -12.33 33.50
CA THR A 7 4.47 -12.44 32.86
C THR A 7 4.37 -12.82 31.38
N GLY A 8 3.48 -13.77 31.02
CA GLY A 8 3.20 -14.12 29.62
C GLY A 8 2.60 -12.96 28.81
N ARG A 9 1.64 -12.21 29.39
CA ARG A 9 1.03 -11.04 28.72
C ARG A 9 2.05 -9.89 28.53
N ARG A 10 2.98 -9.70 29.46
CA ARG A 10 4.04 -8.68 29.38
C ARG A 10 5.15 -9.07 28.40
N ALA A 11 5.52 -10.35 28.33
CA ALA A 11 6.45 -10.88 27.33
C ALA A 11 5.87 -10.75 25.91
N ASN A 12 4.58 -11.07 25.73
CA ASN A 12 3.88 -10.89 24.46
C ASN A 12 3.85 -9.40 24.03
N ARG A 13 3.54 -8.48 24.96
CA ARG A 13 3.56 -7.03 24.68
C ARG A 13 4.96 -6.52 24.28
N ARG A 14 6.03 -6.99 24.92
CA ARG A 14 7.42 -6.63 24.53
C ARG A 14 7.80 -7.22 23.17
N GLY A 15 7.34 -8.44 22.87
CA GLY A 15 7.53 -9.07 21.56
C GLY A 15 6.87 -8.27 20.44
N LEU A 16 5.61 -7.85 20.65
CA LEU A 16 4.86 -7.01 19.72
C LEU A 16 5.51 -5.64 19.51
N ALA A 17 5.90 -4.94 20.57
CA ALA A 17 6.57 -3.64 20.47
C ALA A 17 7.90 -3.73 19.70
N THR A 18 8.67 -4.81 19.94
CA THR A 18 9.90 -5.08 19.19
C THR A 18 9.62 -5.32 17.71
N ARG A 19 8.60 -6.13 17.40
CA ARG A 19 8.17 -6.41 16.03
C ARG A 19 7.76 -5.12 15.30
N GLU A 20 6.92 -4.30 15.93
CA GLU A 20 6.47 -3.02 15.36
C GLU A 20 7.66 -2.07 15.11
N SER A 21 8.58 -1.95 16.08
CA SER A 21 9.78 -1.13 15.92
C SER A 21 10.66 -1.60 14.76
N MET A 22 10.79 -2.92 14.55
CA MET A 22 11.53 -3.47 13.41
C MET A 22 10.85 -3.12 12.08
N LEU A 23 9.52 -3.23 12.01
CA LEU A 23 8.76 -2.88 10.81
C LEU A 23 8.86 -1.38 10.49
N ASP A 24 8.77 -0.52 11.51
CA ASP A 24 8.87 0.92 11.35
C ASP A 24 10.28 1.35 10.89
N ALA A 25 11.33 0.68 11.37
CA ALA A 25 12.69 0.89 10.89
C ALA A 25 12.91 0.35 9.47
N ALA A 26 12.38 -0.83 9.14
CA ALA A 26 12.42 -1.38 7.78
C ALA A 26 11.76 -0.42 6.77
N LEU A 27 10.59 0.14 7.10
CA LEU A 27 9.91 1.14 6.27
C LEU A 27 10.75 2.39 6.03
N ARG A 28 11.41 2.93 7.06
CA ARG A 28 12.31 4.09 6.92
C ARG A 28 13.49 3.78 6.00
N VAL A 29 14.12 2.61 6.17
CA VAL A 29 15.26 2.18 5.34
C VAL A 29 14.83 2.02 3.89
N LEU A 30 13.71 1.33 3.64
CA LEU A 30 13.17 1.16 2.28
C LEU A 30 12.75 2.50 1.64
N ALA A 31 12.19 3.44 2.40
CA ALA A 31 11.79 4.74 1.88
C ALA A 31 12.97 5.63 1.45
N SER A 32 14.18 5.36 1.96
CA SER A 32 15.38 6.14 1.66
C SER A 32 15.73 6.17 0.17
N GLY A 33 15.39 5.12 -0.58
CA GLY A 33 15.74 4.99 -2.00
C GLY A 33 17.17 4.50 -2.25
N ASP A 34 17.91 4.12 -1.20
CA ASP A 34 19.22 3.49 -1.36
C ASP A 34 19.05 2.12 -2.07
N PRO A 35 19.73 1.86 -3.19
CA PRO A 35 19.62 0.61 -3.94
C PRO A 35 19.92 -0.64 -3.11
N THR A 36 20.69 -0.50 -2.03
CA THR A 36 21.07 -1.59 -1.12
C THR A 36 20.16 -1.68 0.12
N ALA A 37 19.10 -0.86 0.19
CA ALA A 37 18.12 -0.84 1.27
C ALA A 37 17.30 -2.14 1.36
N VAL A 38 17.10 -2.85 0.25
CA VAL A 38 16.39 -4.14 0.21
C VAL A 38 17.34 -5.29 0.58
N SER A 39 17.93 -5.20 1.77
CA SER A 39 18.82 -6.21 2.31
C SER A 39 18.42 -6.53 3.74
N ALA A 40 18.12 -7.80 3.98
CA ALA A 40 17.73 -8.32 5.29
C ALA A 40 18.74 -8.00 6.39
N ASN A 41 20.04 -8.13 6.06
CA ASN A 41 21.14 -7.85 6.98
C ASN A 41 21.27 -6.35 7.28
N ARG A 42 21.06 -5.50 6.27
CA ARG A 42 21.08 -4.05 6.47
C ARG A 42 19.91 -3.60 7.33
N ILE A 43 18.70 -4.09 7.04
CA ILE A 43 17.53 -3.76 7.84
C ILE A 43 17.72 -4.22 9.28
N ALA A 44 18.22 -5.44 9.51
CA ALA A 44 18.53 -5.91 10.86
C ALA A 44 19.48 -4.93 11.60
N LYS A 45 20.58 -4.55 10.95
CA LYS A 45 21.55 -3.59 11.50
C LYS A 45 20.92 -2.23 11.84
N GLU A 46 20.13 -1.67 10.93
CA GLU A 46 19.43 -0.38 11.12
C GLU A 46 18.34 -0.45 12.21
N CYS A 47 17.73 -1.62 12.40
CA CYS A 47 16.79 -1.87 13.48
C CYS A 47 17.48 -2.08 14.85
N GLY A 48 18.81 -2.07 14.92
CA GLY A 48 19.56 -2.47 16.11
C GLY A 48 19.35 -3.94 16.48
N ALA A 49 18.99 -4.78 15.50
CA ALA A 49 18.65 -6.18 15.68
C ALA A 49 19.66 -7.10 14.98
N THR A 50 19.74 -8.35 15.45
CA THR A 50 20.46 -9.40 14.73
C THR A 50 19.55 -10.05 13.69
N TRP A 51 20.15 -10.65 12.65
CA TRP A 51 19.38 -11.45 11.69
C TRP A 51 18.61 -12.60 12.37
N GLY A 52 19.17 -13.18 13.45
CA GLY A 52 18.48 -14.19 14.26
C GLY A 52 17.21 -13.65 14.93
N ALA A 53 17.23 -12.40 15.41
CA ALA A 53 16.04 -11.75 15.98
C ALA A 53 14.97 -11.47 14.91
N VAL A 54 15.38 -11.09 13.69
CA VAL A 54 14.46 -10.92 12.56
C VAL A 54 13.83 -12.25 12.17
N LYS A 55 14.61 -13.32 12.03
CA LYS A 55 14.08 -14.68 11.78
C LYS A 55 13.15 -15.17 12.88
N TYR A 56 13.44 -14.88 14.14
CA TYR A 56 12.54 -15.22 15.24
C TYR A 56 11.18 -14.53 15.12
N GLN A 57 11.16 -13.26 14.70
CA GLN A 57 9.92 -12.48 14.56
C GLN A 57 9.16 -12.80 13.28
N PHE A 58 9.86 -12.97 12.16
CA PHE A 58 9.25 -13.00 10.82
C PHE A 58 9.45 -14.32 10.07
N GLY A 59 10.17 -15.29 10.65
CA GLY A 59 10.52 -16.55 10.01
C GLY A 59 11.75 -16.40 9.09
N ASP A 60 11.59 -15.61 8.03
CA ASP A 60 12.62 -15.36 7.03
C ASP A 60 12.46 -13.98 6.37
N ILE A 61 13.08 -13.79 5.22
CA ILE A 61 13.02 -12.53 4.47
C ILE A 61 11.67 -12.32 3.78
N ASP A 62 11.02 -13.40 3.33
CA ASP A 62 9.69 -13.33 2.73
C ASP A 62 8.64 -12.94 3.78
N GLY A 63 8.69 -13.55 4.96
CA GLY A 63 7.83 -13.16 6.08
C GLY A 63 8.06 -11.73 6.57
N LEU A 64 9.30 -11.21 6.49
CA LEU A 64 9.58 -9.81 6.78
C LEU A 64 8.92 -8.89 5.74
N TRP A 65 9.08 -9.18 4.44
CA TRP A 65 8.48 -8.40 3.36
C TRP A 65 6.96 -8.40 3.41
N ALA A 66 6.35 -9.57 3.61
CA ALA A 66 4.90 -9.68 3.82
C ALA A 66 4.43 -8.82 5.00
N ALA A 67 5.15 -8.86 6.13
CA ALA A 67 4.81 -8.07 7.31
C ALA A 67 5.01 -6.55 7.09
N VAL A 68 6.04 -6.14 6.35
CA VAL A 68 6.26 -4.74 5.95
C VAL A 68 5.10 -4.26 5.08
N LEU A 69 4.71 -5.03 4.07
CA LEU A 69 3.55 -4.72 3.24
C LEU A 69 2.30 -4.59 4.13
N GLN A 70 1.98 -5.60 4.94
CA GLN A 70 0.82 -5.58 5.83
C GLN A 70 0.80 -4.33 6.73
N ARG A 71 1.95 -3.95 7.31
CA ARG A 71 2.07 -2.73 8.13
C ARG A 71 1.70 -1.46 7.36
N THR A 72 2.06 -1.36 6.09
CA THR A 72 1.65 -0.20 5.26
C THR A 72 0.16 -0.20 4.95
N ALA A 73 -0.48 -1.36 4.87
CA ALA A 73 -1.92 -1.45 4.69
C ALA A 73 -2.64 -1.02 5.98
N GLU A 74 -2.17 -1.47 7.14
CA GLU A 74 -2.67 -1.05 8.45
C GLU A 74 -2.55 0.47 8.68
N ARG A 75 -1.40 1.06 8.35
CA ARG A 75 -1.16 2.51 8.48
C ARG A 75 -1.99 3.35 7.51
N ARG A 76 -2.25 2.81 6.31
CA ARG A 76 -3.20 3.43 5.37
C ARG A 76 -4.64 3.33 5.88
N GLY A 77 -4.92 2.38 6.78
CA GLY A 77 -6.26 2.03 7.24
C GLY A 77 -7.17 1.60 6.07
N ASP A 78 -8.43 1.30 6.37
CA ASP A 78 -9.49 1.26 5.34
C ASP A 78 -9.84 2.68 4.81
N GLN A 79 -8.99 3.67 5.07
CA GLN A 79 -9.20 5.10 4.90
C GLN A 79 -9.47 5.56 3.45
N PRO A 80 -9.01 4.89 2.35
CA PRO A 80 -9.36 5.37 1.00
C PRO A 80 -10.84 5.28 0.67
N TRP A 81 -11.62 4.56 1.48
CA TRP A 81 -12.91 4.00 1.05
C TRP A 81 -14.10 4.48 1.84
N ARG A 82 -13.88 5.44 2.76
CA ARG A 82 -14.94 6.36 3.16
C ARG A 82 -15.09 7.42 2.06
N SER A 83 -15.31 6.97 0.82
CA SER A 83 -16.00 7.79 -0.17
C SER A 83 -17.24 8.36 0.52
N ASP A 84 -17.63 9.58 0.19
CA ASP A 84 -18.93 10.10 0.60
C ASP A 84 -19.99 9.15 0.01
N PRO A 85 -20.54 8.18 0.76
CA PRO A 85 -21.37 7.14 0.14
C PRO A 85 -22.70 7.74 -0.33
N GLU A 86 -23.00 8.96 0.12
CA GLU A 86 -24.18 9.74 -0.24
C GLU A 86 -23.84 10.91 -1.19
N GLY A 87 -22.56 11.12 -1.52
CA GLY A 87 -22.15 12.19 -2.42
C GLY A 87 -22.42 11.87 -3.89
N PRO A 88 -22.55 12.89 -4.75
CA PRO A 88 -22.64 12.69 -6.21
C PRO A 88 -21.33 12.11 -6.79
N LEU A 89 -21.43 11.56 -8.00
CA LEU A 89 -20.34 10.83 -8.70
C LEU A 89 -19.01 11.61 -8.71
N ASP A 90 -19.05 12.89 -9.09
CA ASP A 90 -17.88 13.78 -9.15
C ASP A 90 -17.15 13.90 -7.81
N ARG A 91 -17.91 14.09 -6.72
CA ARG A 91 -17.36 14.17 -5.37
C ARG A 91 -16.75 12.84 -4.92
N ARG A 92 -17.34 11.71 -5.30
CA ARG A 92 -16.78 10.38 -4.98
C ARG A 92 -15.47 10.15 -5.73
N VAL A 93 -15.43 10.41 -7.04
CA VAL A 93 -14.21 10.29 -7.85
C VAL A 93 -13.11 11.21 -7.34
N SER A 94 -13.43 12.48 -7.08
CA SER A 94 -12.47 13.46 -6.57
C SER A 94 -11.83 13.00 -5.24
N LYS A 95 -12.63 12.47 -4.30
CA LYS A 95 -12.12 11.93 -3.03
C LYS A 95 -11.19 10.72 -3.24
N ILE A 96 -11.51 9.82 -4.17
CA ILE A 96 -10.65 8.67 -4.50
C ILE A 96 -9.31 9.16 -5.04
N VAL A 97 -9.31 10.08 -6.02
CA VAL A 97 -8.10 10.64 -6.62
C VAL A 97 -7.25 11.36 -5.58
N GLU A 98 -7.85 12.20 -4.74
CA GLU A 98 -7.15 12.92 -3.67
C GLU A 98 -6.53 11.95 -2.65
N THR A 99 -7.28 10.91 -2.24
CA THR A 99 -6.77 9.95 -1.26
C THR A 99 -5.62 9.12 -1.82
N LEU A 100 -5.72 8.71 -3.08
CA LEU A 100 -4.61 8.05 -3.77
C LEU A 100 -3.39 8.95 -3.89
N TYR A 101 -3.58 10.23 -4.25
CA TYR A 101 -2.47 11.17 -4.36
C TYR A 101 -1.73 11.36 -3.03
N ARG A 102 -2.47 11.58 -1.94
CA ARG A 102 -1.88 11.67 -0.59
C ARG A 102 -1.20 10.37 -0.17
N GLY A 103 -1.82 9.23 -0.43
CA GLY A 103 -1.26 7.93 -0.12
C GLY A 103 0.04 7.66 -0.88
N LEU A 104 0.07 7.95 -2.17
CA LEU A 104 1.21 7.69 -3.04
C LEU A 104 2.37 8.68 -2.83
N THR A 105 2.11 9.86 -2.28
CA THR A 105 3.16 10.82 -1.88
C THR A 105 3.75 10.53 -0.50
N SER A 106 3.26 9.52 0.22
CA SER A 106 3.75 9.15 1.55
C SER A 106 5.09 8.40 1.50
N PRO A 107 5.90 8.45 2.59
CA PRO A 107 7.11 7.64 2.73
C PRO A 107 6.86 6.14 2.61
N ASP A 108 5.71 5.67 3.12
CA ASP A 108 5.31 4.27 3.04
C ASP A 108 5.09 3.82 1.59
N SER A 109 4.56 4.68 0.73
CA SER A 109 4.44 4.40 -0.71
C SER A 109 5.79 4.19 -1.37
N ARG A 110 6.75 5.08 -1.07
CA ARG A 110 8.12 4.96 -1.58
C ARG A 110 8.79 3.67 -1.11
N ALA A 111 8.59 3.28 0.14
CA ALA A 111 9.10 2.02 0.67
C ALA A 111 8.57 0.81 -0.12
N ILE A 112 7.26 0.79 -0.42
CA ILE A 112 6.63 -0.27 -1.23
C ILE A 112 7.17 -0.28 -2.65
N GLU A 113 7.32 0.87 -3.29
CA GLU A 113 7.84 0.97 -4.66
C GLU A 113 9.27 0.44 -4.75
N ASN A 114 10.14 0.82 -3.81
CA ASN A 114 11.51 0.33 -3.76
C ASN A 114 11.57 -1.17 -3.48
N LEU A 115 10.74 -1.68 -2.56
CA LEU A 115 10.61 -3.11 -2.31
C LEU A 115 10.15 -3.85 -3.57
N ARG A 116 9.09 -3.38 -4.23
CA ARG A 116 8.55 -3.98 -5.47
C ARG A 116 9.53 -3.94 -6.63
N ARG A 117 10.41 -2.93 -6.69
CA ARG A 117 11.46 -2.84 -7.72
C ARG A 117 12.55 -3.90 -7.53
N ALA A 118 12.79 -4.31 -6.29
CA ALA A 118 13.79 -5.33 -5.95
C ALA A 118 13.26 -6.76 -5.97
N LEU A 119 11.93 -6.94 -6.03
CA LEU A 119 11.28 -8.25 -6.12
C LEU A 119 11.05 -8.66 -7.59
N PRO A 120 10.91 -9.97 -7.87
CA PRO A 120 10.52 -10.45 -9.20
C PRO A 120 9.27 -9.75 -9.73
N HIS A 121 9.31 -9.34 -11.00
CA HIS A 121 8.19 -8.64 -11.65
C HIS A 121 7.13 -9.61 -12.17
N GLU A 122 7.52 -10.84 -12.51
CA GLU A 122 6.60 -11.88 -12.93
C GLU A 122 5.90 -12.50 -11.73
N SER A 123 4.56 -12.47 -11.72
CA SER A 123 3.77 -12.93 -10.57
C SER A 123 4.05 -14.39 -10.22
N ALA A 124 4.21 -15.27 -11.21
CA ALA A 124 4.47 -16.69 -10.98
C ALA A 124 5.85 -16.92 -10.32
N GLU A 125 6.86 -16.14 -10.70
CA GLU A 125 8.18 -16.21 -10.08
C GLU A 125 8.16 -15.62 -8.67
N LEU A 126 7.47 -14.49 -8.49
CA LEU A 126 7.27 -13.86 -7.19
C LEU A 126 6.59 -14.81 -6.20
N GLU A 127 5.50 -15.45 -6.59
CA GLU A 127 4.75 -16.39 -5.75
C GLU A 127 5.56 -17.65 -5.43
N ARG A 128 6.43 -18.09 -6.35
CA ARG A 128 7.33 -19.22 -6.12
C ARG A 128 8.47 -18.90 -5.14
N LEU A 129 9.06 -17.71 -5.24
CA LEU A 129 10.23 -17.32 -4.43
C LEU A 129 9.85 -16.64 -3.10
N TYR A 130 8.71 -15.97 -3.06
CA TYR A 130 8.23 -15.15 -1.95
C TYR A 130 6.72 -15.36 -1.74
N PRO A 131 6.27 -16.57 -1.38
CA PRO A 131 4.85 -16.92 -1.30
C PRO A 131 4.06 -16.03 -0.33
N HIS A 132 4.61 -15.62 0.81
CA HIS A 132 3.93 -14.73 1.75
C HIS A 132 3.80 -13.31 1.20
N THR A 133 4.85 -12.78 0.58
CA THR A 133 4.84 -11.46 -0.06
C THR A 133 3.87 -11.43 -1.23
N GLY A 134 3.89 -12.46 -2.08
CA GLY A 134 2.97 -12.62 -3.21
C GLY A 134 1.51 -12.65 -2.76
N ALA A 135 1.20 -13.45 -1.73
CA ALA A 135 -0.14 -13.52 -1.15
C ALA A 135 -0.62 -12.16 -0.61
N GLU A 136 0.24 -11.42 0.09
CA GLU A 136 -0.13 -10.09 0.61
C GLU A 136 -0.43 -9.10 -0.54
N LEU A 137 0.41 -9.05 -1.57
CA LEU A 137 0.18 -8.19 -2.75
C LEU A 137 -1.09 -8.58 -3.52
N ALA A 138 -1.36 -9.87 -3.69
CA ALA A 138 -2.58 -10.36 -4.31
C ALA A 138 -3.83 -9.92 -3.52
N SER A 139 -3.77 -10.00 -2.18
CA SER A 139 -4.87 -9.57 -1.32
C SER A 139 -5.21 -8.08 -1.49
N TRP A 140 -4.23 -7.22 -1.82
CA TRP A 140 -4.46 -5.79 -2.03
C TRP A 140 -5.28 -5.53 -3.27
N LYS A 141 -5.01 -6.28 -4.35
CA LYS A 141 -5.77 -6.17 -5.60
C LYS A 141 -7.25 -6.49 -5.36
N HIS A 142 -7.53 -7.55 -4.61
CA HIS A 142 -8.90 -7.94 -4.26
C HIS A 142 -9.59 -6.91 -3.36
N ARG A 143 -8.89 -6.39 -2.34
CA ARG A 143 -9.38 -5.32 -1.47
C ARG A 143 -9.70 -4.06 -2.26
N TRP A 144 -8.80 -3.65 -3.16
CA TRP A 144 -8.96 -2.48 -4.03
C TRP A 144 -10.18 -2.62 -4.96
N ALA A 145 -10.31 -3.74 -5.67
CA ALA A 145 -11.44 -3.94 -6.58
C ALA A 145 -12.79 -3.91 -5.86
N ARG A 146 -12.89 -4.58 -4.70
CA ARG A 146 -14.10 -4.56 -3.86
C ARG A 146 -14.43 -3.16 -3.38
N ALA A 147 -13.42 -2.42 -2.93
CA ALA A 147 -13.65 -1.09 -2.39
C ALA A 147 -14.02 -0.06 -3.47
N CYS A 148 -13.51 -0.19 -4.69
CA CYS A 148 -14.01 0.58 -5.83
C CYS A 148 -15.48 0.30 -6.11
N GLN A 149 -15.93 -0.97 -6.07
CA GLN A 149 -17.35 -1.28 -6.26
C GLN A 149 -18.22 -0.62 -5.18
N LEU A 150 -17.83 -0.74 -3.91
CA LEU A 150 -18.53 -0.10 -2.79
C LEU A 150 -18.56 1.42 -2.91
N ALA A 151 -17.49 2.04 -3.43
CA ALA A 151 -17.42 3.49 -3.54
C ALA A 151 -18.47 4.07 -4.51
N PHE A 152 -18.93 3.29 -5.48
CA PHE A 152 -19.94 3.73 -6.45
C PHE A 152 -21.31 3.07 -6.22
N ASP A 153 -21.49 2.35 -5.12
CA ASP A 153 -22.77 1.74 -4.78
C ASP A 153 -23.88 2.79 -4.64
N GLY A 154 -25.08 2.46 -5.12
CA GLY A 154 -26.22 3.39 -5.18
C GLY A 154 -26.17 4.46 -6.28
N LEU A 155 -25.15 4.47 -7.14
CA LEU A 155 -25.14 5.29 -8.37
C LEU A 155 -25.53 4.43 -9.57
N ASP A 156 -26.21 5.05 -10.55
CA ASP A 156 -26.50 4.44 -11.84
C ASP A 156 -25.25 4.52 -12.74
N VAL A 157 -24.28 3.64 -12.48
CA VAL A 157 -23.04 3.52 -13.25
C VAL A 157 -22.83 2.08 -13.68
N ASP A 158 -22.29 1.90 -14.90
CA ASP A 158 -21.99 0.57 -15.41
C ASP A 158 -20.91 -0.12 -14.55
N PRO A 159 -21.19 -1.28 -13.93
CA PRO A 159 -20.22 -2.00 -13.12
C PRO A 159 -19.01 -2.50 -13.91
N VAL A 160 -19.08 -2.62 -15.23
CA VAL A 160 -17.94 -2.90 -16.11
C VAL A 160 -16.98 -1.72 -16.10
N ARG A 161 -17.50 -0.50 -16.34
CA ARG A 161 -16.70 0.74 -16.34
C ARG A 161 -16.08 1.01 -14.99
N VAL A 162 -16.77 0.71 -13.90
CA VAL A 162 -16.19 0.78 -12.54
C VAL A 162 -14.98 -0.15 -12.40
N ARG A 163 -15.03 -1.38 -12.94
CA ARG A 163 -13.89 -2.32 -12.90
C ARG A 163 -12.72 -1.82 -13.76
N GLU A 164 -12.99 -1.24 -14.92
CA GLU A 164 -11.97 -0.67 -15.79
C GLU A 164 -11.27 0.52 -15.12
N VAL A 165 -12.04 1.42 -14.53
CA VAL A 165 -11.54 2.54 -13.71
C VAL A 165 -10.71 2.03 -12.54
N ALA A 166 -11.18 1.02 -11.82
CA ALA A 166 -10.41 0.39 -10.76
C ALA A 166 -9.10 -0.21 -11.28
N ALA A 167 -9.07 -0.78 -12.48
CA ALA A 167 -7.85 -1.38 -13.03
C ALA A 167 -6.78 -0.33 -13.37
N PHE A 168 -7.15 0.81 -13.98
CA PHE A 168 -6.16 1.79 -14.46
C PHE A 168 -5.79 2.86 -13.44
N ILE A 169 -6.72 3.28 -12.56
CA ILE A 169 -6.51 4.43 -11.65
C ILE A 169 -5.19 4.34 -10.87
N PRO A 170 -4.85 3.21 -10.22
CA PRO A 170 -3.59 3.12 -9.46
C PRO A 170 -2.35 3.34 -10.33
N GLY A 171 -2.38 2.90 -11.60
CA GLY A 171 -1.31 3.14 -12.57
C GLY A 171 -1.20 4.61 -12.95
N ALA A 172 -2.33 5.22 -13.33
CA ALA A 172 -2.39 6.64 -13.69
C ALA A 172 -1.89 7.55 -12.56
N MET A 173 -2.35 7.29 -11.32
CA MET A 173 -1.94 8.06 -10.15
C MET A 173 -0.45 7.89 -9.83
N ARG A 174 0.11 6.68 -9.98
CA ARG A 174 1.56 6.46 -9.84
C ARG A 174 2.36 7.25 -10.88
N GLY A 175 1.88 7.33 -12.12
CA GLY A 175 2.50 8.16 -13.16
C GLY A 175 2.53 9.64 -12.76
N LEU A 176 1.39 10.20 -12.32
CA LEU A 176 1.31 11.59 -11.86
C LEU A 176 2.23 11.89 -10.67
N VAL A 177 2.35 10.95 -9.73
CA VAL A 177 3.25 11.10 -8.57
C VAL A 177 4.71 10.96 -8.99
N SER A 178 5.03 10.10 -9.95
CA SER A 178 6.38 9.98 -10.51
C SER A 178 6.84 11.29 -11.16
N GLU A 179 5.97 11.96 -11.92
CA GLU A 179 6.24 13.27 -12.52
C GLU A 179 6.63 14.32 -11.46
N LYS A 180 5.97 14.31 -10.30
CA LYS A 180 6.34 15.15 -9.15
C LYS A 180 7.78 14.91 -8.71
N GLN A 181 8.19 13.64 -8.63
CA GLN A 181 9.51 13.24 -8.12
C GLN A 181 10.63 13.55 -9.12
N LEU A 182 10.33 13.53 -10.42
CA LEU A 182 11.28 13.81 -11.50
C LEU A 182 11.45 15.31 -11.77
N GLY A 183 10.66 16.18 -11.13
CA GLY A 183 10.71 17.63 -11.36
C GLY A 183 9.98 18.05 -12.63
N THR A 184 8.70 17.69 -12.74
CA THR A 184 7.87 18.06 -13.91
C THR A 184 7.60 19.56 -14.01
N TYR A 185 7.44 20.04 -15.24
CA TYR A 185 7.00 21.41 -15.56
C TYR A 185 5.47 21.54 -15.61
N SER A 186 4.75 20.41 -15.49
CA SER A 186 3.28 20.38 -15.59
C SER A 186 2.63 20.69 -14.25
N ASP A 187 1.49 21.40 -14.27
CA ASP A 187 0.67 21.60 -13.08
C ASP A 187 -0.02 20.27 -12.70
N LEU A 188 0.48 19.64 -11.63
CA LEU A 188 -0.07 18.37 -11.13
C LEU A 188 -1.46 18.51 -10.54
N GLU A 189 -1.84 19.69 -10.04
CA GLU A 189 -3.21 19.94 -9.59
C GLU A 189 -4.15 19.98 -10.78
N GLU A 190 -3.74 20.61 -11.88
CA GLU A 190 -4.47 20.59 -13.15
C GLU A 190 -4.62 19.17 -13.70
N ALA A 191 -3.54 18.39 -13.72
CA ALA A 191 -3.57 17.00 -14.18
C ALA A 191 -4.54 16.13 -13.35
N ARG A 192 -4.56 16.31 -12.01
CA ARG A 192 -5.49 15.59 -11.13
C ARG A 192 -6.95 16.00 -11.34
N ARG A 193 -7.23 17.29 -11.55
CA ARG A 193 -8.57 17.78 -11.92
C ARG A 193 -9.00 17.19 -13.26
N GLY A 194 -8.12 17.21 -14.27
CA GLY A 194 -8.38 16.61 -15.58
C GLY A 194 -8.69 15.12 -15.51
N LEU A 195 -7.89 14.35 -14.76
CA LEU A 195 -8.14 12.92 -14.53
C LEU A 195 -9.49 12.67 -13.85
N THR A 196 -9.83 13.47 -12.84
CA THR A 196 -11.14 13.39 -12.16
C THR A 196 -12.28 13.61 -13.15
N ASN A 197 -12.22 14.67 -13.95
CA ASN A 197 -13.24 15.00 -14.93
C ASN A 197 -13.39 13.90 -16.01
N ALA A 198 -12.28 13.34 -16.48
CA ALA A 198 -12.28 12.25 -17.45
C ALA A 198 -12.96 10.98 -16.90
N ILE A 199 -12.66 10.60 -15.65
CA ILE A 199 -13.30 9.45 -14.99
C ILE A 199 -14.80 9.70 -14.80
N VAL A 200 -15.20 10.91 -14.38
CA VAL A 200 -16.62 11.26 -14.21
C VAL A 200 -17.37 11.18 -15.53
N ALA A 201 -16.81 11.74 -16.61
CA ALA A 201 -17.41 11.67 -17.94
C ALA A 201 -17.53 10.22 -18.44
N TYR A 202 -16.49 9.41 -18.21
CA TYR A 202 -16.48 8.01 -18.59
C TYR A 202 -17.51 7.17 -17.81
N LEU A 203 -17.67 7.41 -16.50
CA LEU A 203 -18.64 6.68 -15.68
C LEU A 203 -20.08 7.18 -15.89
N GLY A 204 -20.28 8.47 -16.13
CA GLY A 204 -21.61 9.09 -16.33
C GLY A 204 -22.14 9.06 -17.76
N GLY A 205 -21.29 8.70 -18.75
CA GLY A 205 -21.73 8.51 -20.12
C GLY A 205 -22.67 7.30 -20.19
N HIS A 206 -23.90 7.47 -20.64
CA HIS A 206 -24.78 6.34 -20.88
C HIS A 206 -24.27 5.60 -22.12
N ALA A 207 -24.17 4.27 -22.03
CA ALA A 207 -23.84 3.42 -23.19
C ALA A 207 -24.98 3.44 -24.21
#